data_AF-A0A2U3LVV2-F1
#
_entry.id   AF-A0A2U3LVV2-F1
#
_cell.length_a   1.000
_cell.length_b   1.000
_cell.length_c   1.000
_cell.angle_alpha   90.00
_cell.angle_beta   90.00
_cell.angle_gamma   90.00
#
_symmetry.space_group_name_H-M   'P 1'
#
loop_
_entity.id
_entity.type
_entity.pdbx_description
1 polymer ?
#
loop_
_entity_poly.entity_id
_entity_poly.type
_entity_poly.pdbx_seq_one_letter_code
_entity_poly.pdbx_strand_id
1 'polypeptide(L)'
;MKKEWVWLIALSLCVVLVIPWSILRWQKEKGPTEDVQIRILMPDGKIINLALEDYLLGVVAAEMPAEFEAEALKAQAVAARTYAARRLSQRNSSEVGYDVDTTVQTQAWLSDAQMRAKWGWFNYVRYRGKLQKAVLATRGMVLVANGEYIEAFYHSSSGRKVTERSEDVWGSPRPYLQNVSSGEDNPLRYVKSISYTPEELFKKLEIKGFPRSFTSKDIQMLERTAAGRAKSVRVLGKVYLATQLRTLLGLPSTDMEWVVQPERLTITTYGNGHAVGMSQWGANDLAKKNHKVEEILAHYYPGAKLMQLGYQR
;
A
#
# COMPACT_ATOMS: atom_id res chain seq x y z
N MET A 1 10.51 1.29 58.96
CA MET A 1 9.23 1.55 58.25
C MET A 1 9.06 2.97 57.66
N LYS A 2 10.07 3.87 57.63
CA LYS A 2 9.88 5.24 57.08
C LYS A 2 10.63 5.56 55.79
N LYS A 3 11.68 4.80 55.41
CA LYS A 3 12.50 5.09 54.22
C LYS A 3 11.94 4.52 52.90
N GLU A 4 11.22 3.41 52.95
CA GLU A 4 10.65 2.74 51.76
C GLU A 4 9.45 3.51 51.18
N TRP A 5 8.64 4.14 52.04
CA TRP A 5 7.50 4.97 51.62
C TRP A 5 7.92 6.24 50.88
N VAL A 6 9.08 6.82 51.23
CA VAL A 6 9.59 8.03 50.56
C VAL A 6 9.95 7.73 49.11
N TRP A 7 10.53 6.57 48.83
CA TRP A 7 10.82 6.13 47.46
C TRP A 7 9.56 5.84 46.65
N LEU A 8 8.55 5.21 47.25
CA LEU A 8 7.26 4.95 46.58
C LEU A 8 6.49 6.24 46.27
N ILE A 9 6.52 7.22 47.18
CA ILE A 9 5.90 8.55 46.97
C ILE A 9 6.68 9.35 45.92
N ALA A 10 8.02 9.30 45.92
CA ALA A 10 8.83 9.95 44.89
C ALA A 10 8.62 9.31 43.49
N LEU A 11 8.51 7.99 43.43
CA LEU A 11 8.21 7.26 42.19
C LEU A 11 6.81 7.61 41.66
N SER A 12 5.80 7.69 42.55
CA SER A 12 4.44 8.07 42.15
C SER A 12 4.36 9.53 41.71
N LEU A 13 5.07 10.46 42.37
CA LEU A 13 5.19 11.86 41.94
C LEU A 13 5.89 11.99 40.58
N CYS A 14 6.92 11.18 40.28
CA CYS A 14 7.50 11.12 38.95
C CYS A 14 6.50 10.62 37.89
N VAL A 15 5.71 9.59 38.20
CA VAL A 15 4.68 9.08 37.29
C VAL A 15 3.51 10.04 37.09
N VAL A 16 3.15 10.85 38.10
CA VAL A 16 2.01 11.78 38.04
C VAL A 16 2.40 13.17 37.55
N LEU A 17 3.65 13.60 37.74
CA LEU A 17 4.10 14.92 37.31
C LEU A 17 5.00 14.84 36.08
N VAL A 18 6.02 13.99 36.07
CA VAL A 18 7.01 13.95 34.99
C VAL A 18 6.44 13.28 33.75
N ILE A 19 5.66 12.21 33.86
CA ILE A 19 5.07 11.53 32.70
C ILE A 19 3.99 12.42 32.06
N PRO A 20 3.01 13.00 32.78
CA PRO A 20 2.05 13.92 32.18
C PRO A 20 2.69 15.20 31.65
N TRP A 21 3.71 15.75 32.31
CA TRP A 21 4.43 16.93 31.81
C TRP A 21 5.27 16.61 30.57
N SER A 22 5.85 15.40 30.48
CA SER A 22 6.54 14.92 29.28
C SER A 22 5.58 14.61 28.14
N ILE A 23 4.40 14.04 28.42
CA ILE A 23 3.32 13.81 27.45
C ILE A 23 2.74 15.15 26.95
N LEU A 24 2.53 16.12 27.85
CA LEU A 24 2.09 17.48 27.53
C LEU A 24 3.13 18.24 26.71
N ARG A 25 4.42 18.08 27.03
CA ARG A 25 5.53 18.67 26.27
C ARG A 25 5.67 18.03 24.89
N TRP A 26 5.48 16.72 24.77
CA TRP A 26 5.41 16.02 23.48
C TRP A 26 4.19 16.49 22.66
N GLN A 27 3.03 16.73 23.28
CA GLN A 27 1.89 17.34 22.58
C GLN A 27 2.14 18.79 22.13
N LYS A 28 3.10 19.50 22.75
CA LYS A 28 3.37 20.92 22.47
C LYS A 28 4.48 21.16 21.45
N GLU A 29 5.30 20.16 21.11
CA GLU A 29 6.17 20.20 19.93
C GLU A 29 5.36 19.91 18.68
N LYS A 30 4.43 20.83 18.34
CA LYS A 30 4.00 20.97 16.96
C LYS A 30 5.24 21.34 16.16
N GLY A 31 5.58 20.49 15.18
CA GLY A 31 6.64 20.78 14.21
C GLY A 31 6.44 22.16 13.55
N PRO A 32 7.49 22.71 12.94
CA PRO A 32 7.47 24.06 12.40
C PRO A 32 6.26 24.28 11.49
N THR A 33 5.63 25.43 11.63
CA THR A 33 4.35 25.89 11.07
C THR A 33 4.29 26.04 9.54
N GLU A 34 5.19 25.40 8.80
CA GLU A 34 5.34 25.53 7.34
C GLU A 34 5.22 24.20 6.58
N ASP A 35 4.57 23.20 7.18
CA ASP A 35 4.27 21.97 6.45
C ASP A 35 3.16 22.18 5.41
N VAL A 36 3.43 21.73 4.18
CA VAL A 36 2.47 21.70 3.08
C VAL A 36 1.19 21.01 3.56
N GLN A 37 0.04 21.67 3.35
CA GLN A 37 -1.25 21.16 3.78
C GLN A 37 -1.93 20.33 2.69
N ILE A 38 -2.43 19.17 3.07
CA ILE A 38 -3.21 18.28 2.21
C ILE A 38 -4.67 18.22 2.66
N ARG A 39 -5.59 18.32 1.68
CA ARG A 39 -7.04 18.24 1.85
C ARG A 39 -7.50 16.81 1.61
N ILE A 40 -8.11 16.20 2.61
CA ILE A 40 -8.52 14.79 2.59
C ILE A 40 -10.04 14.72 2.66
N LEU A 41 -10.67 14.05 1.70
CA LEU A 41 -12.10 13.74 1.75
C LEU A 41 -12.36 12.51 2.63
N MET A 42 -13.15 12.70 3.68
CA MET A 42 -13.56 11.66 4.63
C MET A 42 -14.82 10.92 4.17
N PRO A 43 -15.10 9.70 4.67
CA PRO A 43 -16.28 8.91 4.28
C PRO A 43 -17.62 9.58 4.60
N ASP A 44 -17.66 10.49 5.58
CA ASP A 44 -18.84 11.29 5.94
C ASP A 44 -19.04 12.53 5.04
N GLY A 45 -18.23 12.66 3.98
CA GLY A 45 -18.26 13.77 3.03
C GLY A 45 -17.52 15.03 3.49
N LYS A 46 -16.95 15.04 4.70
CA LYS A 46 -16.20 16.20 5.21
C LYS A 46 -14.79 16.25 4.63
N ILE A 47 -14.26 17.46 4.48
CA ILE A 47 -12.87 17.69 4.09
C ILE A 47 -12.09 18.10 5.33
N ILE A 48 -10.99 17.40 5.61
CA ILE A 48 -10.05 17.76 6.67
C ILE A 48 -8.71 18.21 6.08
N ASN A 49 -8.05 19.13 6.78
CA ASN A 49 -6.71 19.61 6.44
C ASN A 49 -5.70 19.04 7.41
N LEU A 50 -4.65 18.41 6.89
CA LEU A 50 -3.54 17.91 7.68
C LEU A 50 -2.21 18.41 7.11
N ALA A 51 -1.21 18.54 7.98
CA ALA A 51 0.17 18.60 7.53
C ALA A 51 0.49 17.32 6.73
N LEU A 52 1.20 17.47 5.61
CA LEU A 52 1.52 16.36 4.72
C LEU A 52 2.19 15.19 5.46
N GLU A 53 3.10 15.47 6.37
CA GLU A 53 3.81 14.45 7.15
C GLU A 53 2.88 13.69 8.11
N ASP A 54 1.87 14.35 8.69
CA ASP A 54 0.86 13.69 9.52
C ASP A 54 -0.09 12.82 8.67
N TYR A 55 -0.42 13.27 7.46
CA TYR A 55 -1.16 12.46 6.50
C TYR A 55 -0.38 11.20 6.13
N LEU A 56 0.91 11.33 5.80
CA LEU A 56 1.77 10.23 5.39
C LEU A 56 1.96 9.19 6.50
N LEU A 57 2.00 9.61 7.77
CA LEU A 57 1.99 8.68 8.90
C LEU A 57 0.77 7.74 8.84
N GLY A 58 -0.41 8.29 8.57
CA GLY A 58 -1.64 7.52 8.41
C GLY A 58 -1.63 6.62 7.17
N VAL A 59 -1.02 7.05 6.08
CA VAL A 59 -0.84 6.22 4.87
C VAL A 59 0.06 5.03 5.15
N VAL A 60 1.26 5.26 5.68
CA VAL A 60 2.22 4.18 5.97
C VAL A 60 1.64 3.18 6.97
N ALA A 61 0.88 3.65 7.97
CA ALA A 61 0.20 2.79 8.95
C ALA A 61 -0.92 1.91 8.35
N ALA A 62 -1.56 2.39 7.29
CA ALA A 62 -2.59 1.67 6.56
C ALA A 62 -1.98 0.64 5.61
N GLU A 63 -0.91 1.03 4.92
CA GLU A 63 -0.33 0.29 3.79
C GLU A 63 0.67 -0.79 4.22
N MET A 64 1.49 -0.53 5.23
CA MET A 64 2.54 -1.45 5.66
C MET A 64 2.35 -1.92 7.11
N PRO A 65 2.68 -3.19 7.43
CA PRO A 65 2.87 -3.61 8.81
C PRO A 65 3.98 -2.79 9.47
N ALA A 66 3.70 -2.24 10.66
CA ALA A 66 4.65 -1.38 11.37
C ALA A 66 5.92 -2.13 11.82
N GLU A 67 5.88 -3.46 11.83
CA GLU A 67 6.98 -4.36 12.10
C GLU A 67 8.04 -4.36 11.00
N PHE A 68 7.70 -3.95 9.77
CA PHE A 68 8.63 -3.94 8.65
C PHE A 68 9.88 -3.11 8.90
N GLU A 69 10.95 -3.45 8.19
CA GLU A 69 12.24 -2.78 8.34
C GLU A 69 12.16 -1.28 8.08
N ALA A 70 12.98 -0.52 8.79
CA ALA A 70 12.95 0.95 8.73
C ALA A 70 13.16 1.48 7.31
N GLU A 71 14.07 0.90 6.53
CA GLU A 71 14.32 1.31 5.14
C GLU A 71 13.13 1.02 4.22
N ALA A 72 12.37 -0.05 4.46
CA ALA A 72 11.16 -0.34 3.70
C ALA A 72 10.01 0.65 4.03
N LEU A 73 9.86 1.00 5.32
CA LEU A 73 8.90 2.02 5.76
C LEU A 73 9.26 3.41 5.20
N LYS A 74 10.55 3.74 5.14
CA LYS A 74 11.05 4.95 4.47
C LYS A 74 10.72 4.96 2.99
N ALA A 75 10.95 3.86 2.28
CA ALA A 75 10.61 3.72 0.86
C ALA A 75 9.12 3.93 0.61
N GLN A 76 8.26 3.36 1.45
CA GLN A 76 6.80 3.59 1.38
C GLN A 76 6.43 5.05 1.66
N ALA A 77 7.08 5.71 2.63
CA ALA A 77 6.85 7.12 2.90
C ALA A 77 7.20 8.00 1.70
N VAL A 78 8.32 7.74 1.02
CA VAL A 78 8.70 8.46 -0.21
C VAL A 78 7.73 8.21 -1.35
N ALA A 79 7.33 6.96 -1.58
CA ALA A 79 6.36 6.63 -2.63
C ALA A 79 5.01 7.32 -2.38
N ALA A 80 4.52 7.28 -1.14
CA ALA A 80 3.28 7.95 -0.75
C ALA A 80 3.38 9.49 -0.83
N ARG A 81 4.52 10.08 -0.41
CA ARG A 81 4.76 11.51 -0.56
C ARG A 81 4.79 11.94 -2.01
N THR A 82 5.37 11.13 -2.89
CA THR A 82 5.41 11.39 -4.33
C THR A 82 4.00 11.42 -4.92
N TYR A 83 3.15 10.45 -4.55
CA TYR A 83 1.75 10.45 -4.95
C TYR A 83 1.01 11.72 -4.49
N ALA A 84 1.14 12.05 -3.19
CA ALA A 84 0.52 13.25 -2.63
C ALA A 84 1.03 14.54 -3.29
N ALA A 85 2.35 14.66 -3.52
CA ALA A 85 2.95 15.80 -4.19
C ALA A 85 2.46 15.96 -5.63
N ARG A 86 2.30 14.85 -6.38
CA ARG A 86 1.71 14.87 -7.72
C ARG A 86 0.28 15.41 -7.68
N ARG A 87 -0.56 14.93 -6.76
CA ARG A 87 -1.95 15.43 -6.59
C ARG A 87 -1.99 16.91 -6.24
N LEU A 88 -1.13 17.36 -5.33
CA LEU A 88 -1.02 18.77 -4.95
C LEU A 88 -0.56 19.65 -6.13
N SER A 89 0.35 19.17 -6.97
CA SER A 89 0.79 19.91 -8.18
C SER A 89 -0.31 20.09 -9.22
N GLN A 90 -1.31 19.21 -9.21
CA GLN A 90 -2.46 19.22 -10.12
C GLN A 90 -3.68 19.95 -9.54
N ARG A 91 -3.57 20.50 -8.32
CA ARG A 91 -4.68 21.10 -7.57
C ARG A 91 -5.44 22.17 -8.36
N ASN A 92 -4.72 23.04 -9.08
CA ASN A 92 -5.33 24.14 -9.84
C ASN A 92 -6.08 23.67 -11.10
N SER A 93 -5.86 22.44 -11.53
CA SER A 93 -6.51 21.82 -12.69
C SER A 93 -7.67 20.90 -12.29
N SER A 94 -7.90 20.70 -10.99
CA SER A 94 -8.96 19.85 -10.44
C SER A 94 -10.10 20.72 -9.91
N GLU A 95 -11.31 20.59 -10.47
CA GLU A 95 -12.52 21.24 -9.92
C GLU A 95 -12.94 20.65 -8.56
N VAL A 96 -12.28 19.57 -8.13
CA VAL A 96 -12.61 18.84 -6.93
C VAL A 96 -11.90 19.46 -5.72
N GLY A 97 -12.66 19.79 -4.67
CA GLY A 97 -12.19 20.52 -3.47
C GLY A 97 -11.23 19.78 -2.53
N TYR A 98 -10.75 18.59 -2.89
CA TYR A 98 -9.82 17.76 -2.10
C TYR A 98 -8.67 17.24 -2.97
N ASP A 99 -7.57 16.82 -2.35
CA ASP A 99 -6.39 16.32 -3.09
C ASP A 99 -6.34 14.78 -3.09
N VAL A 100 -6.77 14.16 -2.00
CA VAL A 100 -6.84 12.70 -1.80
C VAL A 100 -8.15 12.33 -1.09
N ASP A 101 -8.58 11.08 -1.23
CA ASP A 101 -9.72 10.54 -0.49
C ASP A 101 -9.25 9.41 0.46
N THR A 102 -10.18 8.80 1.19
CA THR A 102 -9.89 7.66 2.07
C THR A 102 -10.38 6.33 1.47
N THR A 103 -10.63 6.29 0.16
CA THR A 103 -11.18 5.12 -0.54
C THR A 103 -10.09 4.35 -1.28
N VAL A 104 -10.43 3.15 -1.79
CA VAL A 104 -9.56 2.35 -2.69
C VAL A 104 -9.26 3.03 -4.03
N GLN A 105 -9.87 4.18 -4.34
CA GLN A 105 -9.52 4.98 -5.51
C GLN A 105 -8.24 5.80 -5.30
N THR A 106 -7.86 6.04 -4.05
CA THR A 106 -6.58 6.66 -3.69
C THR A 106 -5.82 5.77 -2.69
N GLN A 107 -4.99 6.35 -1.81
CA GLN A 107 -4.16 5.58 -0.89
C GLN A 107 -4.94 5.16 0.35
N ALA A 108 -4.67 3.96 0.87
CA ALA A 108 -5.24 3.59 2.16
C ALA A 108 -4.74 4.55 3.25
N TRP A 109 -5.62 4.97 4.15
CA TRP A 109 -5.28 5.91 5.21
C TRP A 109 -5.97 5.54 6.53
N LEU A 110 -5.22 5.58 7.63
CA LEU A 110 -5.74 5.39 8.99
C LEU A 110 -5.60 6.67 9.80
N SER A 111 -6.70 7.09 10.43
CA SER A 111 -6.69 8.13 11.46
C SER A 111 -5.98 7.67 12.72
N ASP A 112 -5.59 8.62 13.56
CA ASP A 112 -4.95 8.36 14.85
C ASP A 112 -5.81 7.48 15.78
N ALA A 113 -7.13 7.70 15.80
CA ALA A 113 -8.08 6.86 16.53
C ALA A 113 -8.10 5.42 16.00
N GLN A 114 -8.11 5.24 14.68
CA GLN A 114 -8.05 3.90 14.07
C GLN A 114 -6.72 3.20 14.33
N MET A 115 -5.60 3.93 14.34
CA MET A 115 -4.29 3.37 14.72
C MET A 115 -4.29 2.88 16.18
N ARG A 116 -4.86 3.65 17.11
CA ARG A 116 -4.99 3.23 18.52
C ARG A 116 -5.85 1.98 18.66
N ALA A 117 -6.98 1.93 17.94
CA ALA A 117 -7.86 0.76 17.94
C ALA A 117 -7.18 -0.48 17.34
N LYS A 118 -6.44 -0.32 16.23
CA LYS A 118 -5.74 -1.40 15.52
C LYS A 118 -4.64 -2.04 16.35
N TRP A 119 -3.88 -1.25 17.11
CA TRP A 119 -2.67 -1.73 17.80
C TRP A 119 -2.83 -1.89 19.31
N GLY A 120 -3.81 -1.22 19.93
CA GLY A 120 -3.90 -1.10 21.37
C GLY A 120 -2.79 -0.20 21.94
N TRP A 121 -2.95 0.23 23.19
CA TRP A 121 -2.13 1.31 23.78
C TRP A 121 -0.61 1.10 23.67
N PHE A 122 -0.11 -0.07 24.08
CA PHE A 122 1.34 -0.34 24.13
C PHE A 122 1.98 -0.37 22.74
N ASN A 123 1.40 -1.11 21.81
CA ASN A 123 1.92 -1.20 20.45
C ASN A 123 1.70 0.10 19.67
N TYR A 124 0.63 0.84 19.96
CA TYR A 124 0.37 2.13 19.34
C TYR A 124 1.54 3.10 19.57
N VAL A 125 2.00 3.26 20.82
CA VAL A 125 3.12 4.16 21.13
C VAL A 125 4.39 3.73 20.38
N ARG A 126 4.70 2.44 20.40
CA ARG A 126 5.89 1.88 19.73
C ARG A 126 5.84 2.02 18.21
N TYR A 127 4.75 1.57 17.59
CA TYR A 127 4.58 1.55 16.14
C TYR A 127 4.45 2.95 15.58
N ARG A 128 3.62 3.80 16.18
CA ARG A 128 3.49 5.19 15.74
C ARG A 128 4.84 5.91 15.81
N GLY A 129 5.62 5.73 16.87
CA GLY A 129 6.96 6.31 16.99
C GLY A 129 7.93 5.82 15.89
N LYS A 130 7.89 4.53 15.55
CA LYS A 130 8.72 3.97 14.46
C LYS A 130 8.32 4.52 13.09
N LEU A 131 7.02 4.56 12.80
CA LEU A 131 6.50 5.09 11.53
C LEU A 131 6.80 6.59 11.40
N GLN A 132 6.60 7.36 12.46
CA GLN A 132 6.90 8.79 12.48
C GLN A 132 8.38 9.06 12.21
N LYS A 133 9.29 8.26 12.78
CA LYS A 133 10.72 8.35 12.47
C LYS A 133 11.01 8.08 10.99
N ALA A 134 10.38 7.08 10.38
CA ALA A 134 10.57 6.78 8.96
C ALA A 134 10.06 7.90 8.03
N VAL A 135 8.88 8.44 8.34
CA VAL A 135 8.27 9.56 7.61
C VAL A 135 9.15 10.81 7.71
N LEU A 136 9.55 11.20 8.92
CA LEU A 136 10.38 12.39 9.14
C LEU A 136 11.80 12.24 8.58
N ALA A 137 12.40 11.05 8.65
CA ALA A 137 13.72 10.79 8.07
C ALA A 137 13.75 10.92 6.54
N THR A 138 12.57 10.89 5.89
CA THR A 138 12.41 11.08 4.45
C THR A 138 11.62 12.34 4.11
N ARG A 139 11.49 13.26 5.07
CA ARG A 139 10.73 14.51 4.89
C ARG A 139 11.19 15.24 3.63
N GLY A 140 10.25 15.58 2.75
CA GLY A 140 10.53 16.26 1.48
C GLY A 140 11.18 15.39 0.40
N MET A 141 11.48 14.11 0.65
CA MET A 141 11.99 13.21 -0.39
C MET A 141 10.87 12.71 -1.29
N VAL A 142 11.05 12.83 -2.60
CA VAL A 142 10.09 12.49 -3.65
C VAL A 142 10.78 11.90 -4.88
N LEU A 143 10.05 11.15 -5.69
CA LEU A 143 10.56 10.55 -6.94
C LEU A 143 10.08 11.34 -8.15
N VAL A 144 11.02 11.70 -9.03
CA VAL A 144 10.77 12.53 -10.22
C VAL A 144 11.34 11.85 -11.46
N ALA A 145 10.59 11.89 -12.56
CA ALA A 145 11.07 11.52 -13.89
C ALA A 145 10.59 12.55 -14.91
N ASN A 146 11.45 12.92 -15.86
CA ASN A 146 11.14 13.92 -16.91
C ASN A 146 10.60 15.26 -16.37
N GLY A 147 11.07 15.69 -15.19
CA GLY A 147 10.65 16.94 -14.57
C GLY A 147 9.30 16.88 -13.82
N GLU A 148 8.64 15.72 -13.77
CA GLU A 148 7.38 15.51 -13.05
C GLU A 148 7.52 14.49 -11.92
N TYR A 149 6.71 14.66 -10.87
CA TYR A 149 6.49 13.60 -9.87
C TYR A 149 5.98 12.34 -10.55
N ILE A 150 6.62 11.19 -10.30
CA ILE A 150 6.17 9.94 -10.90
C ILE A 150 4.86 9.45 -10.28
N GLU A 151 4.17 8.55 -10.98
CA GLU A 151 3.15 7.71 -10.36
C GLU A 151 3.82 6.53 -9.63
N ALA A 152 4.17 6.75 -8.35
CA ALA A 152 4.84 5.78 -7.50
C ALA A 152 3.89 4.69 -6.98
N PHE A 153 3.36 3.86 -7.89
CA PHE A 153 2.49 2.75 -7.53
C PHE A 153 3.23 1.67 -6.72
N TYR A 154 2.52 1.05 -5.80
CA TYR A 154 3.04 -0.03 -4.96
C TYR A 154 1.93 -1.04 -4.68
N HIS A 155 2.32 -2.26 -4.31
CA HIS A 155 1.40 -3.34 -3.99
C HIS A 155 1.95 -4.23 -2.87
N SER A 156 1.11 -5.10 -2.32
CA SER A 156 1.50 -5.92 -1.17
C SER A 156 2.58 -6.94 -1.52
N SER A 157 2.31 -7.85 -2.47
CA SER A 157 3.25 -8.92 -2.86
C SER A 157 3.11 -9.24 -4.35
N SER A 158 4.25 -9.34 -5.04
CA SER A 158 4.35 -9.82 -6.42
C SER A 158 4.22 -11.35 -6.53
N GLY A 159 4.41 -12.06 -5.42
CA GLY A 159 4.48 -13.52 -5.37
C GLY A 159 5.72 -14.06 -6.10
N ARG A 160 5.54 -15.17 -6.81
CA ARG A 160 6.61 -15.90 -7.51
C ARG A 160 7.13 -15.26 -8.81
N LYS A 161 6.66 -14.05 -9.16
CA LYS A 161 6.98 -13.38 -10.43
C LYS A 161 7.57 -11.99 -10.19
N VAL A 162 8.32 -11.50 -11.18
CA VAL A 162 8.77 -10.10 -11.29
C VAL A 162 7.60 -9.12 -11.23
N THR A 163 7.84 -7.84 -10.97
CA THR A 163 6.81 -6.78 -11.06
C THR A 163 6.24 -6.68 -12.48
N GLU A 164 5.10 -6.02 -12.66
CA GLU A 164 4.45 -5.77 -13.94
C GLU A 164 4.82 -4.42 -14.54
N ARG A 165 4.72 -4.35 -15.88
CA ARG A 165 4.75 -3.08 -16.62
C ARG A 165 3.39 -2.41 -16.55
N SER A 166 3.37 -1.09 -16.54
CA SER A 166 2.10 -0.36 -16.46
C SER A 166 1.22 -0.54 -17.70
N GLU A 167 1.80 -0.69 -18.90
CA GLU A 167 1.05 -0.92 -20.14
C GLU A 167 0.37 -2.29 -20.20
N ASP A 168 0.91 -3.30 -19.50
CA ASP A 168 0.30 -4.63 -19.46
C ASP A 168 -0.90 -4.69 -18.50
N VAL A 169 -0.99 -3.77 -17.54
CA VAL A 169 -2.08 -3.70 -16.56
C VAL A 169 -3.11 -2.62 -16.89
N TRP A 170 -2.66 -1.47 -17.39
CA TRP A 170 -3.49 -0.27 -17.62
C TRP A 170 -3.38 0.31 -19.05
N GLY A 171 -2.66 -0.35 -19.96
CA GLY A 171 -2.57 0.05 -21.38
C GLY A 171 -1.69 1.26 -21.69
N SER A 172 -1.27 2.04 -20.68
CA SER A 172 -0.42 3.21 -20.86
C SER A 172 1.00 2.98 -20.31
N PRO A 173 2.05 3.15 -21.14
CA PRO A 173 3.42 2.90 -20.72
C PRO A 173 3.94 4.01 -19.80
N ARG A 174 4.72 3.63 -18.80
CA ARG A 174 5.45 4.53 -17.90
C ARG A 174 6.88 4.03 -17.81
N PRO A 175 7.88 4.81 -18.24
CA PRO A 175 9.27 4.33 -18.32
C PRO A 175 9.84 3.83 -16.99
N TYR A 176 9.34 4.34 -15.87
CA TYR A 176 9.74 3.97 -14.51
C TYR A 176 8.90 2.83 -13.88
N LEU A 177 7.96 2.23 -14.61
CA LEU A 177 7.19 1.08 -14.12
C LEU A 177 7.38 -0.11 -15.06
N GLN A 178 8.47 -0.83 -14.82
CA GLN A 178 8.94 -1.92 -15.65
C GLN A 178 8.97 -3.25 -14.90
N ASN A 179 9.15 -4.36 -15.62
CA ASN A 179 9.40 -5.66 -14.98
C ASN A 179 10.78 -5.64 -14.31
N VAL A 180 10.80 -5.69 -12.98
CA VAL A 180 12.02 -5.83 -12.17
C VAL A 180 11.84 -6.98 -11.19
N SER A 181 12.95 -7.52 -10.65
CA SER A 181 12.87 -8.54 -9.60
C SER A 181 11.93 -8.08 -8.47
N SER A 182 11.11 -8.99 -7.94
CA SER A 182 10.18 -8.63 -6.87
C SER A 182 10.88 -8.37 -5.53
N GLY A 183 12.15 -8.74 -5.38
CA GLY A 183 12.90 -8.63 -4.11
C GLY A 183 12.42 -9.58 -3.00
N GLU A 184 11.31 -10.30 -3.19
CA GLU A 184 10.71 -11.19 -2.19
C GLU A 184 11.46 -12.51 -2.07
N ASP A 185 11.75 -12.90 -0.83
CA ASP A 185 12.43 -14.18 -0.53
C ASP A 185 11.46 -15.35 -0.49
N ASN A 186 10.21 -15.11 -0.11
CA ASN A 186 9.17 -16.13 -0.05
C ASN A 186 8.13 -15.93 -1.17
N PRO A 187 8.28 -16.62 -2.32
CA PRO A 187 7.36 -16.50 -3.44
C PRO A 187 5.96 -17.06 -3.15
N LEU A 188 5.80 -17.84 -2.07
CA LEU A 188 4.55 -18.46 -1.63
C LEU A 188 3.94 -17.77 -0.40
N ARG A 189 4.43 -16.58 -0.02
CA ARG A 189 3.92 -15.81 1.12
C ARG A 189 2.43 -15.53 1.02
N TYR A 190 1.94 -15.26 -0.20
CA TYR A 190 0.54 -15.07 -0.50
C TYR A 190 0.11 -16.07 -1.56
N VAL A 191 -0.39 -17.22 -1.11
CA VAL A 191 -1.12 -18.17 -1.94
C VAL A 191 -2.54 -18.25 -1.43
N LYS A 192 -3.51 -18.02 -2.29
CA LYS A 192 -4.93 -18.12 -1.94
C LYS A 192 -5.68 -18.90 -3.00
N SER A 193 -6.40 -19.93 -2.55
CA SER A 193 -7.33 -20.69 -3.38
C SER A 193 -8.76 -20.28 -3.04
N ILE A 194 -9.56 -19.99 -4.07
CA ILE A 194 -10.99 -19.72 -3.95
C ILE A 194 -11.72 -20.67 -4.89
N SER A 195 -12.73 -21.36 -4.37
CA SER A 195 -13.59 -22.25 -5.14
C SER A 195 -14.92 -21.58 -5.43
N TYR A 196 -15.48 -21.85 -6.61
CA TYR A 196 -16.79 -21.39 -7.04
C TYR A 196 -17.62 -22.57 -7.53
N THR A 197 -18.88 -22.65 -7.12
CA THR A 197 -19.86 -23.55 -7.77
C THR A 197 -20.33 -22.96 -9.11
N PRO A 198 -20.98 -23.74 -9.98
CA PRO A 198 -21.67 -23.23 -11.16
C PRO A 198 -22.56 -22.02 -10.88
N GLU A 199 -23.40 -22.09 -9.84
CA GLU A 199 -24.34 -21.02 -9.49
C GLU A 199 -23.60 -19.74 -9.08
N GLU A 200 -22.57 -19.86 -8.24
CA GLU A 200 -21.78 -18.71 -7.78
C GLU A 200 -21.04 -18.05 -8.94
N LEU A 201 -20.44 -18.85 -9.82
CA LEU A 201 -19.66 -18.33 -10.93
C LEU A 201 -20.56 -17.63 -11.96
N PHE A 202 -21.69 -18.26 -12.33
CA PHE A 202 -22.67 -17.65 -13.25
C PHE A 202 -23.21 -16.34 -12.68
N LYS A 203 -23.54 -16.30 -11.39
CA LYS A 203 -24.01 -15.09 -10.71
C LYS A 203 -22.95 -14.00 -10.68
N LYS A 204 -21.73 -14.30 -10.25
CA LYS A 204 -20.63 -13.31 -10.14
C LYS A 204 -20.20 -12.74 -11.48
N LEU A 205 -20.29 -13.53 -12.54
CA LEU A 205 -19.88 -13.14 -13.89
C LEU A 205 -21.03 -12.66 -14.77
N GLU A 206 -22.25 -12.62 -14.22
CA GLU A 206 -23.50 -12.24 -14.89
C GLU A 206 -23.70 -13.02 -16.21
N ILE A 207 -23.44 -14.32 -16.18
CA ILE A 207 -23.59 -15.21 -17.34
C ILE A 207 -25.07 -15.52 -17.54
N LYS A 208 -25.57 -15.30 -18.76
CA LYS A 208 -26.93 -15.66 -19.15
C LYS A 208 -27.05 -17.18 -19.32
N GLY A 209 -28.18 -17.74 -18.88
CA GLY A 209 -28.48 -19.17 -18.98
C GLY A 209 -28.53 -19.84 -17.62
N PHE A 210 -28.66 -21.17 -17.63
CA PHE A 210 -28.73 -21.97 -16.42
C PHE A 210 -27.33 -22.47 -16.03
N PRO A 211 -26.97 -22.41 -14.74
CA PRO A 211 -25.78 -23.06 -14.22
C PRO A 211 -25.75 -24.53 -14.64
N ARG A 212 -24.58 -24.98 -15.08
CA ARG A 212 -24.32 -26.39 -15.45
C ARG A 212 -22.96 -26.80 -14.93
N SER A 213 -22.74 -28.11 -14.84
CA SER A 213 -21.43 -28.64 -14.49
C SER A 213 -20.34 -28.10 -15.43
N PHE A 214 -19.18 -27.81 -14.86
CA PHE A 214 -18.02 -27.31 -15.56
C PHE A 214 -17.28 -28.41 -16.32
N THR A 215 -16.61 -27.99 -17.39
CA THR A 215 -15.69 -28.79 -18.19
C THR A 215 -14.37 -28.03 -18.31
N SER A 216 -13.28 -28.72 -18.64
CA SER A 216 -11.97 -28.07 -18.84
C SER A 216 -11.96 -26.98 -19.92
N LYS A 217 -12.96 -26.95 -20.82
CA LYS A 217 -13.11 -25.93 -21.87
C LYS A 217 -13.75 -24.63 -21.36
N ASP A 218 -14.33 -24.63 -20.15
CA ASP A 218 -15.04 -23.48 -19.61
C ASP A 218 -14.12 -22.38 -19.08
N ILE A 219 -12.83 -22.66 -18.95
CA ILE A 219 -11.83 -21.65 -18.59
C ILE A 219 -10.58 -21.84 -19.43
N GLN A 220 -10.10 -20.76 -20.04
CA GLN A 220 -8.93 -20.79 -20.92
C GLN A 220 -8.10 -19.53 -20.75
N MET A 221 -6.79 -19.71 -20.53
CA MET A 221 -5.82 -18.61 -20.64
C MET A 221 -5.70 -18.20 -22.10
N LEU A 222 -5.97 -16.94 -22.43
CA LEU A 222 -5.83 -16.44 -23.79
C LEU A 222 -4.48 -15.74 -23.98
N GLU A 223 -4.16 -14.81 -23.09
CA GLU A 223 -2.93 -14.03 -23.16
C GLU A 223 -2.26 -13.91 -21.79
N ARG A 224 -0.94 -13.77 -21.81
CA ARG A 224 -0.12 -13.47 -20.64
C ARG A 224 0.64 -12.17 -20.82
N THR A 225 0.91 -11.48 -19.72
CA THR A 225 1.81 -10.32 -19.68
C THR A 225 3.25 -10.77 -19.91
N ALA A 226 4.17 -9.82 -20.10
CA ALA A 226 5.60 -10.13 -20.19
C ALA A 226 6.15 -10.82 -18.91
N ALA A 227 5.61 -10.50 -17.73
CA ALA A 227 5.95 -11.20 -16.49
C ALA A 227 5.22 -12.55 -16.32
N GLY A 228 4.39 -12.95 -17.28
CA GLY A 228 3.70 -14.25 -17.32
C GLY A 228 2.40 -14.32 -16.52
N ARG A 229 1.87 -13.21 -15.98
CA ARG A 229 0.55 -13.18 -15.33
C ARG A 229 -0.56 -13.25 -16.37
N ALA A 230 -1.77 -13.61 -15.95
CA ALA A 230 -2.92 -13.58 -16.85
C ALA A 230 -3.15 -12.15 -17.34
N LYS A 231 -3.29 -11.97 -18.64
CA LYS A 231 -3.69 -10.68 -19.26
C LYS A 231 -5.15 -10.73 -19.69
N SER A 232 -5.55 -11.80 -20.36
CA SER A 232 -6.94 -12.08 -20.70
C SER A 232 -7.28 -13.57 -20.53
N VAL A 233 -8.50 -13.82 -20.04
CA VAL A 233 -9.00 -15.16 -19.73
C VAL A 233 -10.40 -15.29 -20.30
N ARG A 234 -10.67 -16.40 -20.99
CA ARG A 234 -12.03 -16.79 -21.38
C ARG A 234 -12.63 -17.62 -20.26
N VAL A 235 -13.79 -17.23 -19.76
CA VAL A 235 -14.55 -17.97 -18.75
C VAL A 235 -15.99 -18.10 -19.25
N LEU A 236 -16.51 -19.33 -19.33
CA LEU A 236 -17.86 -19.66 -19.80
C LEU A 236 -18.21 -19.00 -21.15
N GLY A 237 -17.25 -19.01 -22.08
CA GLY A 237 -17.38 -18.44 -23.43
C GLY A 237 -17.17 -16.93 -23.54
N LYS A 238 -17.17 -16.18 -22.42
CA LYS A 238 -16.92 -14.72 -22.41
C LYS A 238 -15.46 -14.41 -22.12
N VAL A 239 -14.91 -13.40 -22.79
CA VAL A 239 -13.53 -12.94 -22.59
C VAL A 239 -13.51 -11.82 -21.56
N TYR A 240 -12.58 -11.91 -20.61
CA TYR A 240 -12.34 -10.93 -19.58
C TYR A 240 -10.89 -10.47 -19.60
N LEU A 241 -10.65 -9.18 -19.33
CA LEU A 241 -9.36 -8.75 -18.84
C LEU A 241 -9.14 -9.41 -17.47
N ALA A 242 -7.93 -9.91 -17.21
CA ALA A 242 -7.64 -10.60 -15.96
C ALA A 242 -7.82 -9.69 -14.73
N THR A 243 -7.57 -8.39 -14.88
CA THR A 243 -7.82 -7.37 -13.85
C THR A 243 -9.30 -7.23 -13.52
N GLN A 244 -10.18 -7.26 -14.52
CA GLN A 244 -11.63 -7.26 -14.33
C GLN A 244 -12.09 -8.56 -13.65
N LEU A 245 -11.59 -9.70 -14.13
CA LEU A 245 -11.92 -11.01 -13.56
C LEU A 245 -11.51 -11.10 -12.09
N ARG A 246 -10.31 -10.59 -11.77
CA ARG A 246 -9.81 -10.48 -10.39
C ARG A 246 -10.79 -9.74 -9.49
N THR A 247 -11.31 -8.59 -9.92
CA THR A 247 -12.28 -7.80 -9.15
C THR A 247 -13.61 -8.53 -9.00
N LEU A 248 -14.20 -9.04 -10.10
CA LEU A 248 -15.50 -9.74 -10.08
C LEU A 248 -15.49 -10.97 -9.18
N LEU A 249 -14.38 -11.70 -9.18
CA LEU A 249 -14.24 -12.94 -8.41
C LEU A 249 -13.65 -12.72 -7.01
N GLY A 250 -13.12 -11.54 -6.70
CA GLY A 250 -12.47 -11.25 -5.41
C GLY A 250 -11.12 -11.93 -5.26
N LEU A 251 -10.37 -12.09 -6.35
CA LEU A 251 -9.06 -12.71 -6.37
C LEU A 251 -7.98 -11.73 -5.88
N PRO A 252 -6.96 -12.17 -5.11
CA PRO A 252 -5.85 -11.32 -4.67
C PRO A 252 -4.98 -10.75 -5.80
N SER A 253 -4.74 -11.52 -6.86
CA SER A 253 -3.84 -11.15 -7.96
C SER A 253 -4.29 -11.75 -9.31
N THR A 254 -3.54 -11.45 -10.37
CA THR A 254 -3.73 -12.04 -11.71
C THR A 254 -2.71 -13.15 -12.05
N ASP A 255 -1.80 -13.49 -11.14
CA ASP A 255 -1.03 -14.74 -11.28
C ASP A 255 -1.89 -15.89 -10.77
N MET A 256 -2.50 -16.62 -11.70
CA MET A 256 -3.51 -17.61 -11.38
C MET A 256 -3.29 -18.93 -12.12
N GLU A 257 -3.68 -19.99 -11.44
CA GLU A 257 -3.83 -21.35 -11.93
C GLU A 257 -5.19 -21.88 -11.47
N TRP A 258 -5.70 -22.91 -12.11
CA TRP A 258 -7.02 -23.43 -11.76
C TRP A 258 -7.14 -24.93 -11.95
N VAL A 259 -8.07 -25.50 -11.18
CA VAL A 259 -8.53 -26.89 -11.31
C VAL A 259 -10.02 -26.85 -11.57
N VAL A 260 -10.45 -27.56 -12.62
CA VAL A 260 -11.86 -27.67 -13.00
C VAL A 260 -12.36 -29.06 -12.64
N GLN A 261 -13.44 -29.10 -11.87
CA GLN A 261 -14.24 -30.28 -11.58
C GLN A 261 -15.70 -29.98 -11.94
N PRO A 262 -16.55 -31.00 -12.21
CA PRO A 262 -17.94 -30.78 -12.62
C PRO A 262 -18.69 -29.77 -11.75
N GLU A 263 -18.57 -29.86 -10.43
CA GLU A 263 -19.31 -28.98 -9.51
C GLU A 263 -18.46 -27.87 -8.88
N ARG A 264 -17.20 -27.71 -9.34
CA ARG A 264 -16.27 -26.77 -8.69
C ARG A 264 -15.17 -26.29 -9.62
N LEU A 265 -15.05 -24.97 -9.74
CA LEU A 265 -13.86 -24.31 -10.26
C LEU A 265 -13.05 -23.77 -9.09
N THR A 266 -11.83 -24.27 -8.89
CA THR A 266 -10.91 -23.73 -7.89
C THR A 266 -9.82 -22.93 -8.57
N ILE A 267 -9.69 -21.65 -8.23
CA ILE A 267 -8.65 -20.75 -8.72
C ILE A 267 -7.65 -20.51 -7.58
N THR A 268 -6.39 -20.85 -7.82
CA THR A 268 -5.27 -20.56 -6.94
C THR A 268 -4.51 -19.36 -7.48
N THR A 269 -4.27 -18.38 -6.62
CA THR A 269 -3.55 -17.14 -6.95
C THR A 269 -2.29 -16.98 -6.13
N TYR A 270 -1.30 -16.30 -6.71
CA TYR A 270 0.00 -16.04 -6.11
C TYR A 270 0.27 -14.52 -6.05
N GLY A 271 0.72 -14.02 -4.91
CA GLY A 271 0.87 -12.58 -4.65
C GLY A 271 -0.46 -11.90 -4.31
N ASN A 272 -0.40 -10.59 -4.06
CA ASN A 272 -1.53 -9.76 -3.67
C ASN A 272 -1.34 -8.32 -4.16
N GLY A 273 -2.26 -7.86 -5.01
CA GLY A 273 -2.23 -6.52 -5.61
C GLY A 273 -2.08 -6.54 -7.13
N HIS A 274 -1.86 -5.36 -7.72
CA HIS A 274 -1.72 -5.18 -9.17
C HIS A 274 -0.32 -5.49 -9.70
N ALA A 275 0.67 -5.73 -8.82
CA ALA A 275 2.04 -6.10 -9.15
C ALA A 275 2.90 -5.02 -9.85
N VAL A 276 2.42 -3.78 -9.98
CA VAL A 276 3.13 -2.69 -10.68
C VAL A 276 3.86 -1.80 -9.68
N GLY A 277 5.13 -1.49 -9.95
CA GLY A 277 5.97 -0.65 -9.09
C GLY A 277 6.48 -1.41 -7.87
N MET A 278 6.48 -0.79 -6.69
CA MET A 278 7.14 -1.35 -5.51
C MET A 278 6.34 -2.47 -4.82
N SER A 279 6.95 -3.66 -4.69
CA SER A 279 6.44 -4.70 -3.77
C SER A 279 6.78 -4.31 -2.33
N GLN A 280 5.77 -4.19 -1.45
CA GLN A 280 5.96 -3.86 -0.04
C GLN A 280 6.73 -4.95 0.70
N TRP A 281 6.39 -6.23 0.46
CA TRP A 281 7.13 -7.34 1.04
C TRP A 281 8.53 -7.47 0.44
N GLY A 282 8.67 -7.19 -0.85
CA GLY A 282 9.97 -7.16 -1.51
C GLY A 282 10.89 -6.06 -0.97
N ALA A 283 10.36 -4.85 -0.77
CA ALA A 283 11.08 -3.75 -0.12
C ALA A 283 11.54 -4.13 1.28
N ASN A 284 10.69 -4.84 2.04
CA ASN A 284 11.05 -5.33 3.37
C ASN A 284 12.14 -6.40 3.34
N ASP A 285 12.07 -7.36 2.42
CA ASP A 285 13.09 -8.41 2.30
C ASP A 285 14.43 -7.84 1.77
N LEU A 286 14.40 -6.84 0.87
CA LEU A 286 15.60 -6.08 0.48
C LEU A 286 16.18 -5.30 1.66
N ALA A 287 15.36 -4.64 2.47
CA ALA A 287 15.80 -3.92 3.66
C ALA A 287 16.45 -4.85 4.70
N LYS A 288 15.94 -6.08 4.87
CA LYS A 288 16.60 -7.11 5.71
C LYS A 288 17.98 -7.52 5.20
N LYS A 289 18.21 -7.38 3.89
CA LYS A 289 19.52 -7.57 3.25
C LYS A 289 20.37 -6.29 3.26
N ASN A 290 20.02 -5.33 4.12
CA ASN A 290 20.70 -4.05 4.33
C ASN A 290 20.61 -3.04 3.18
N HIS A 291 19.74 -3.26 2.18
CA HIS A 291 19.49 -2.24 1.16
C HIS A 291 18.89 -0.98 1.78
N LYS A 292 19.40 0.18 1.40
CA LYS A 292 18.93 1.50 1.84
C LYS A 292 17.72 1.94 1.04
N VAL A 293 16.98 2.92 1.57
CA VAL A 293 15.80 3.49 0.92
C VAL A 293 16.06 3.90 -0.53
N GLU A 294 17.22 4.50 -0.83
CA GLU A 294 17.61 4.94 -2.17
C GLU A 294 17.75 3.75 -3.13
N GLU A 295 18.37 2.66 -2.67
CA GLU A 295 18.57 1.44 -3.44
C GLU A 295 17.26 0.69 -3.69
N ILE A 296 16.39 0.62 -2.66
CA ILE A 296 15.06 0.03 -2.78
C ILE A 296 14.22 0.79 -3.81
N LEU A 297 14.19 2.13 -3.74
CA LEU A 297 13.40 2.93 -4.66
C LEU A 297 13.96 2.90 -6.09
N ALA A 298 15.28 2.97 -6.25
CA ALA A 298 15.92 2.88 -7.57
C ALA A 298 15.68 1.52 -8.23
N HIS A 299 15.60 0.45 -7.43
CA HIS A 299 15.27 -0.89 -7.91
C HIS A 299 13.86 -0.98 -8.49
N TYR A 300 12.85 -0.44 -7.79
CA TYR A 300 11.45 -0.55 -8.22
C TYR A 300 10.99 0.51 -9.23
N TYR A 301 11.67 1.66 -9.27
CA TYR A 301 11.32 2.78 -10.15
C TYR A 301 12.52 3.16 -11.03
N PRO A 302 12.96 2.27 -11.94
CA PRO A 302 14.14 2.51 -12.75
C PRO A 302 14.02 3.81 -13.57
N GLY A 303 15.06 4.64 -13.55
CA GLY A 303 15.08 5.93 -14.25
C GLY A 303 14.37 7.08 -13.51
N ALA A 304 13.68 6.82 -12.39
CA ALA A 304 13.25 7.88 -11.48
C ALA A 304 14.41 8.38 -10.63
N LYS A 305 14.42 9.68 -10.33
CA LYS A 305 15.41 10.33 -9.47
C LYS A 305 14.79 10.64 -8.12
N LEU A 306 15.47 10.25 -7.05
CA LEU A 306 15.13 10.71 -5.71
C LEU A 306 15.58 12.17 -5.56
N MET A 307 14.65 13.05 -5.21
CA MET A 307 14.88 14.48 -5.03
C MET A 307 14.43 14.92 -3.65
N GLN A 308 15.13 15.91 -3.10
CA GLN A 308 14.77 16.59 -1.86
C GLN A 308 14.06 17.90 -2.21
N LEU A 309 12.80 18.06 -1.79
CA LEU A 309 12.09 19.31 -1.89
C LEU A 309 12.72 20.34 -0.94
N GLY A 310 13.06 21.52 -1.47
CA GLY A 310 13.47 22.65 -0.66
C GLY A 310 12.26 23.21 0.09
N TYR A 311 12.25 23.08 1.41
CA TYR A 311 11.38 23.91 2.23
C TYR A 311 12.03 25.31 2.27
N GLN A 312 11.30 26.34 1.85
CA GLN A 312 11.73 27.71 2.14
C GLN A 312 11.87 27.81 3.67
N ARG A 313 13.01 28.32 4.13
CA ARG A 313 13.32 28.54 5.54
C ARG A 313 12.86 29.93 5.95
#